data_AF-A0A9D9LMD8-F1
#
_entry.id   AF-A0A9D9LMD8-F1
#
_cell.length_a   1.000
_cell.length_b   1.000
_cell.length_c   1.000
_cell.angle_alpha   90.00
_cell.angle_beta   90.00
_cell.angle_gamma   90.00
#
_symmetry.space_group_name_H-M   'P 1'
#
loop_
_entity.id
_entity.type
_entity.pdbx_description
1 polymer ?
#
loop_
_entity_poly.entity_id
_entity_poly.type
_entity_poly.pdbx_seq_one_letter_code
_entity_poly.pdbx_strand_id
1 'polypeptide(L)' 'MLEYILNNIGTIIVALIVALIVGAVIAVMIKDKKSGKSSCGGGCSGCPYSGKCHGEDGQNTCP' A
#
# COMPACT_ATOMS: atom_id res chain seq x y z
N MET A 1 -33.49 3.66 -21.23
CA MET A 1 -32.82 3.15 -20.01
C MET A 1 -31.98 1.90 -20.30
N LEU A 2 -32.54 0.83 -20.89
CA LEU A 2 -31.75 -0.37 -21.23
C LEU A 2 -30.70 -0.14 -22.33
N GLU A 3 -30.98 0.71 -23.34
CA GLU A 3 -30.02 1.06 -24.40
C GLU A 3 -28.81 1.85 -23.89
N TYR A 4 -28.97 2.64 -22.82
CA TYR A 4 -27.86 3.35 -22.19
C TYR A 4 -26.86 2.38 -21.58
N ILE A 5 -27.34 1.30 -20.98
CA ILE A 5 -26.49 0.24 -20.43
C ILE A 5 -25.77 -0.45 -21.58
N LEU A 6 -26.50 -0.89 -22.62
CA LEU A 6 -25.94 -1.61 -23.79
C LEU A 6 -24.86 -0.81 -24.53
N ASN A 7 -25.06 0.49 -24.76
CA ASN A 7 -24.08 1.34 -25.45
C ASN A 7 -22.84 1.64 -24.59
N ASN A 8 -23.00 1.64 -23.27
CA ASN A 8 -21.91 1.88 -22.32
C ASN A 8 -21.35 0.60 -21.67
N ILE A 9 -21.70 -0.61 -22.16
CA ILE A 9 -21.18 -1.88 -21.64
C ILE A 9 -19.65 -1.89 -21.72
N GLY A 10 -19.06 -1.40 -22.81
CA GLY A 10 -17.61 -1.30 -22.94
C GLY A 10 -16.98 -0.45 -21.84
N THR A 11 -17.57 0.72 -21.56
CA THR A 11 -17.13 1.62 -20.48
C THR A 11 -17.22 0.95 -19.11
N ILE A 12 -18.29 0.19 -18.84
CA ILE A 12 -18.47 -0.54 -17.58
C ILE A 12 -17.37 -1.60 -17.41
N ILE A 13 -17.06 -2.35 -18.47
CA ILE A 13 -16.00 -3.37 -18.44
C ILE A 13 -14.64 -2.73 -18.18
N VAL A 14 -14.31 -1.64 -18.89
CA VAL A 14 -13.04 -0.92 -18.68
C VAL A 14 -12.96 -0.36 -17.27
N ALA A 15 -14.05 0.23 -16.76
CA ALA A 15 -14.10 0.75 -15.40
C ALA A 15 -13.87 -0.35 -14.35
N LEU A 16 -14.44 -1.55 -14.53
CA LEU A 16 -14.19 -2.68 -13.63
C LEU A 16 -12.73 -3.13 -13.66
N ILE A 17 -12.11 -3.23 -14.83
CA ILE A 17 -10.69 -3.61 -14.95
C ILE A 17 -9.80 -2.58 -14.24
N VAL A 18 -10.03 -1.30 -14.48
CA VAL A 18 -9.28 -0.21 -13.83
C VAL A 18 -9.48 -0.25 -12.31
N ALA A 19 -10.72 -0.43 -11.84
CA ALA A 19 -11.03 -0.53 -10.42
C ALA A 19 -10.32 -1.72 -9.74
N LEU A 20 -10.25 -2.87 -10.40
CA LEU A 20 -9.53 -4.04 -9.89
C LEU A 20 -8.02 -3.78 -9.81
N ILE A 21 -7.42 -3.17 -10.83
CA ILE A 21 -5.99 -2.84 -10.82
C ILE A 21 -5.68 -1.84 -9.71
N VAL A 22 -6.43 -0.74 -9.63
CA VAL A 22 -6.25 0.29 -8.59
C VAL A 22 -6.45 -0.30 -7.20
N GLY A 23 -7.50 -1.12 -7.01
CA GLY A 23 -7.77 -1.81 -5.75
C GLY A 23 -6.64 -2.76 -5.36
N ALA A 24 -6.09 -3.52 -6.32
CA ALA A 24 -4.95 -4.40 -6.08
C ALA A 24 -3.70 -3.61 -5.68
N VAL A 25 -3.40 -2.49 -6.36
CA VAL A 25 -2.26 -1.62 -6.01
C VAL A 25 -2.42 -1.06 -4.60
N ILE A 26 -3.60 -0.55 -4.24
CA ILE A 26 -3.87 -0.05 -2.89
C ILE A 26 -3.75 -1.17 -1.85
N ALA A 27 -4.29 -2.36 -2.14
CA ALA A 27 -4.17 -3.51 -1.25
C ALA A 27 -2.72 -3.93 -1.04
N VAL A 28 -1.90 -3.91 -2.10
CA VAL A 28 -0.45 -4.16 -2.02
C VAL A 28 0.24 -3.09 -1.19
N MET A 29 -0.05 -1.81 -1.41
CA MET A 29 0.52 -0.72 -0.61
C MET A 29 0.16 -0.82 0.87
N ILE A 30 -1.10 -1.16 1.20
CA ILE A 30 -1.53 -1.36 2.60
C ILE A 30 -0.85 -2.58 3.20
N LYS A 31 -0.73 -3.68 2.45
CA LYS A 31 -0.01 -4.88 2.90
C LYS A 31 1.48 -4.61 3.10
N ASP A 32 2.12 -3.90 2.18
CA ASP A 32 3.53 -3.50 2.27
C ASP A 32 3.77 -2.59 3.48
N LYS A 33 2.85 -1.65 3.74
CA LYS A 33 2.88 -0.81 4.95
C LYS A 33 2.70 -1.62 6.22
N LYS A 34 1.78 -2.60 6.23
CA LYS A 34 1.55 -3.50 7.37
C LYS A 34 2.69 -4.51 7.58
N SER A 35 3.38 -4.88 6.51
CA SER A 35 4.56 -5.74 6.51
C SER A 35 5.86 -5.01 6.85
N GLY A 36 5.80 -3.74 7.26
CA GLY A 36 6.96 -3.02 7.78
C GLY A 36 7.98 -2.62 6.72
N LYS A 37 7.58 -2.50 5.44
CA LYS A 37 8.40 -1.83 4.42
C LYS A 37 8.35 -0.31 4.62
N SER A 38 8.81 0.16 5.78
CA SER A 38 9.23 1.55 5.92
C SER A 38 10.53 1.73 5.13
N SER A 39 10.91 2.98 4.84
CA SER A 39 12.17 3.31 4.16
C SER A 39 13.43 2.70 4.83
N CYS A 40 13.28 2.16 6.03
CA CYS A 40 14.27 1.38 6.78
C CYS A 40 13.96 -0.14 6.76
N GLY A 41 13.65 -0.72 5.59
CA GLY A 41 13.93 -2.12 5.22
C GLY A 41 13.67 -3.27 6.22
N GLY A 42 12.75 -3.14 7.17
CA GLY A 42 12.46 -4.21 8.15
C GLY A 42 13.35 -4.23 9.39
N GLY A 43 13.82 -3.06 9.87
CA GLY A 43 14.27 -2.90 11.26
C GLY A 43 15.54 -2.06 11.43
N CYS A 44 15.61 -1.31 12.53
CA CYS A 44 16.79 -0.51 12.91
C CYS A 44 18.03 -1.35 13.25
N SER A 45 17.95 -2.68 13.23
CA SER A 45 19.05 -3.59 13.58
C SER A 45 20.26 -3.51 12.63
N GLY A 46 20.09 -2.98 11.42
CA GLY A 46 21.18 -2.79 10.44
C GLY A 46 21.41 -1.34 10.00
N CYS A 47 20.75 -0.37 10.63
CA CYS A 47 20.87 1.04 10.22
C CYS A 47 22.22 1.61 10.71
N PRO A 48 23.05 2.23 9.86
CA PRO A 48 24.32 2.86 10.29
C PRO A 48 24.09 4.04 11.26
N TYR A 49 22.85 4.50 11.41
CA TYR A 49 22.41 5.51 12.37
C TYR A 49 21.66 4.96 13.60
N SER A 50 21.59 3.63 13.76
CA SER A 50 20.84 2.96 14.83
C SER A 50 21.25 3.42 16.25
N GLY A 51 22.53 3.75 16.45
CA GLY A 51 23.05 4.24 17.74
C GLY A 51 22.67 5.68 18.12
N LYS A 52 21.98 6.42 17.24
CA LYS A 52 21.50 7.80 17.50
C LYS A 52 19.98 7.92 17.52
N CYS A 53 19.26 6.87 17.14
CA CYS A 53 17.81 6.93 16.98
C CYS A 53 17.02 6.68 18.29
N HIS A 54 17.61 6.16 19.36
CA HIS A 54 16.93 5.96 20.65
C HIS A 54 17.74 6.54 21.82
N GLY A 55 17.20 7.57 22.48
CA GLY A 55 17.39 7.79 23.91
C GLY A 55 16.33 6.97 24.65
N GLU A 56 16.78 6.10 25.54
CA GLU A 56 16.11 5.51 26.72
C GLU A 56 14.59 5.19 26.76
N ASP A 57 13.87 4.95 25.66
CA ASP A 57 12.52 4.39 25.79
C ASP A 57 12.11 3.45 24.65
N GLY A 58 11.60 2.28 25.04
CA GLY A 58 11.47 1.08 24.23
C GLY A 58 10.58 1.22 22.99
N GLN A 59 11.16 0.99 21.81
CA GLN A 59 10.44 0.98 20.54
C GLN A 59 10.64 -0.36 19.81
N ASN A 60 9.70 -1.28 20.08
CA ASN A 60 9.38 -2.44 19.23
C ASN A 60 8.38 -2.08 18.11
N THR A 61 8.16 -0.79 17.85
CA THR A 61 7.43 -0.30 16.68
C THR A 61 8.12 0.97 16.20
N CYS A 62 8.65 0.93 14.97
CA CYS A 62 9.24 2.08 14.30
C CYS A 62 8.16 2.66 13.36
N PRO A 63 7.82 3.96 13.46
CA PRO A 63 6.90 4.63 12.53
C PRO A 63 7.45 4.73 11.10
#